data_AF-A0A1F8RDJ8-F1
#
_entry.id   AF-A0A1F8RDJ8-F1
#
_cell.length_a   1.000
_cell.length_b   1.000
_cell.length_c   1.000
_cell.angle_alpha   90.00
_cell.angle_beta   90.00
_cell.angle_gamma   90.00
#
_symmetry.space_group_name_H-M   'P 1'
#
loop_
_entity.id
_entity.type
_entity.pdbx_description
1 polymer ?
#
loop_
_entity_poly.entity_id
_entity_poly.type
_entity_poly.pdbx_seq_one_letter_code
_entity_poly.pdbx_strand_id
1 'polypeptide(L)'
;MYDILTSSVNDHHLSRADTTTADPEPQPDNPWLFTDPTARAIYARQARLDQLRHDILTFVMYDGQWSPDELQLKREIRQLLWANVLQPKGTFGYLSPHPTVYRAASEGILEIAGHKFHFEAGQDVVFEPWLARVCYPGLPGPARIGRLRSVADVCLCCDAFPRVGTLCERALAILRQTLPNGVTRQIARY
;
A
#
# COMPACT_ATOMS: atom_id res chain seq x y z
N MET A 1 -8.55 0.04 14.02
CA MET A 1 -9.44 0.85 13.16
C MET A 1 -8.54 1.82 12.38
N TYR A 2 -8.63 1.88 11.05
CA TYR A 2 -7.70 2.63 10.18
C TYR A 2 -8.32 3.90 9.65
N ASP A 3 -7.45 4.81 9.27
CA ASP A 3 -7.77 6.12 8.75
C ASP A 3 -7.52 6.16 7.23
N ILE A 4 -8.36 6.84 6.46
CA ILE A 4 -8.27 7.06 5.02
C ILE A 4 -8.57 8.51 4.75
N LEU A 5 -7.90 9.13 3.78
CA LEU A 5 -8.27 10.49 3.44
C LEU A 5 -9.69 10.46 2.87
N THR A 6 -10.52 11.46 3.18
CA THR A 6 -11.66 11.79 2.30
C THR A 6 -11.19 12.86 1.36
N SER A 7 -10.89 12.50 0.12
CA SER A 7 -10.70 13.48 -0.95
C SER A 7 -12.05 14.16 -1.22
N SER A 8 -12.39 15.21 -0.49
CA SER A 8 -13.29 16.26 -1.00
C SER A 8 -12.53 17.10 -2.02
N VAL A 9 -11.94 16.45 -3.03
CA VAL A 9 -11.30 17.17 -4.13
C VAL A 9 -12.45 17.51 -5.07
N ASN A 10 -12.92 18.76 -4.96
CA ASN A 10 -13.91 19.41 -5.83
C ASN A 10 -13.45 19.56 -7.29
N ASP A 11 -12.53 18.72 -7.77
CA ASP A 11 -12.21 18.62 -9.19
C ASP A 11 -12.92 17.40 -9.75
N HIS A 12 -13.61 17.60 -10.85
CA HIS A 12 -14.23 16.57 -11.70
C HIS A 12 -13.22 15.54 -12.28
N HIS A 13 -12.01 15.45 -11.73
CA HIS A 13 -11.08 14.36 -11.96
C HIS A 13 -11.47 13.19 -11.06
N LEU A 14 -12.30 12.30 -11.61
CA LEU A 14 -12.46 10.93 -11.12
C LEU A 14 -11.09 10.41 -10.67
N SER A 15 -10.91 10.14 -9.38
CA SER A 15 -9.66 9.60 -8.84
C SER A 15 -9.28 8.38 -9.67
N ARG A 16 -8.23 8.52 -10.50
CA ARG A 16 -7.68 7.39 -11.23
C ARG A 16 -7.04 6.49 -10.18
N ALA A 17 -7.38 5.20 -10.20
CA ALA A 17 -6.75 4.22 -9.35
C ALA A 17 -5.27 4.06 -9.72
N ASP A 18 -4.45 3.66 -8.75
CA ASP A 18 -3.06 3.24 -8.93
C ASP A 18 -2.93 1.93 -9.72
N THR A 19 -4.05 1.25 -9.99
CA THR A 19 -4.12 0.07 -10.86
C THR A 19 -5.42 0.00 -11.64
N THR A 20 -5.30 -0.34 -12.91
CA THR A 20 -6.39 -0.63 -13.84
C THR A 20 -6.27 -2.05 -14.41
N THR A 21 -7.34 -2.53 -15.05
CA THR A 21 -7.38 -3.86 -15.69
C THR A 21 -6.42 -3.99 -16.87
N ALA A 22 -5.99 -2.88 -17.46
CA ALA A 22 -5.10 -2.83 -18.62
C ALA A 22 -3.62 -2.59 -18.25
N ASP A 23 -3.31 -2.43 -16.96
CA ASP A 23 -1.95 -2.11 -16.55
C ASP A 23 -1.00 -3.29 -16.77
N PRO A 24 0.26 -3.01 -17.15
CA PRO A 24 1.26 -4.05 -17.33
C PRO A 24 1.59 -4.75 -16.01
N GLU A 25 2.39 -5.80 -16.10
CA GLU A 25 2.89 -6.53 -14.95
C GLU A 25 3.63 -5.61 -13.95
N PRO A 26 3.33 -5.69 -12.64
CA PRO A 26 3.93 -4.80 -11.64
C PRO A 26 5.44 -4.99 -11.57
N GLN A 27 6.17 -3.88 -11.66
CA GLN A 27 7.64 -3.88 -11.61
C GLN A 27 8.13 -3.68 -10.17
N PRO A 28 9.12 -4.47 -9.71
CA PRO A 28 9.61 -4.45 -8.31
C PRO A 28 10.27 -3.12 -7.92
N ASP A 29 10.82 -2.39 -8.87
CA ASP A 29 11.60 -1.17 -8.66
C ASP A 29 10.81 0.12 -8.90
N ASN A 30 9.54 0.04 -9.31
CA ASN A 30 8.71 1.21 -9.54
C ASN A 30 8.19 1.78 -8.22
N PRO A 31 8.71 2.90 -7.69
CA PRO A 31 8.29 3.41 -6.38
C PRO A 31 6.83 3.89 -6.37
N TRP A 32 6.23 4.14 -7.53
CA TRP A 32 4.86 4.64 -7.62
C TRP A 32 3.81 3.55 -7.71
N LEU A 33 4.21 2.27 -7.56
CA LEU A 33 3.32 1.13 -7.79
C LEU A 33 2.03 1.21 -6.96
N PHE A 34 2.14 1.61 -5.69
CA PHE A 34 1.02 1.77 -4.77
C PHE A 34 0.70 3.24 -4.48
N THR A 35 1.04 4.17 -5.37
CA THR A 35 0.73 5.58 -5.17
C THR A 35 -0.47 5.97 -5.99
N ASP A 36 -1.56 6.37 -5.33
CA ASP A 36 -2.73 6.92 -6.00
C ASP A 36 -2.31 8.17 -6.82
N PRO A 37 -2.65 8.23 -8.12
CA PRO A 37 -2.38 9.37 -8.98
C PRO A 37 -2.80 10.72 -8.39
N THR A 38 -3.91 10.78 -7.65
CA THR A 38 -4.40 12.00 -7.00
C THR A 38 -3.45 12.42 -5.88
N ALA A 39 -3.01 11.48 -5.05
CA ALA A 39 -2.02 11.74 -4.00
C ALA A 39 -0.69 12.22 -4.62
N ARG A 40 -0.23 11.55 -5.68
CA ARG A 40 0.98 11.96 -6.41
C ARG A 40 0.87 13.39 -6.95
N ALA A 41 -0.28 13.75 -7.51
CA ALA A 41 -0.54 15.10 -8.02
C ALA A 41 -0.56 16.16 -6.91
N ILE A 42 -1.08 15.84 -5.71
CA ILE A 42 -1.02 16.72 -4.54
C ILE A 42 0.44 17.02 -4.18
N TYR A 43 1.29 16.00 -4.04
CA TYR A 43 2.71 16.19 -3.71
C TYR A 43 3.48 16.91 -4.82
N ALA A 44 3.16 16.67 -6.09
CA ALA A 44 3.75 17.39 -7.21
C ALA A 44 3.41 18.89 -7.18
N ARG A 45 2.14 19.26 -6.94
CA ARG A 45 1.71 20.66 -6.82
C ARG A 45 2.37 21.39 -5.64
N GLN A 46 2.71 20.67 -4.59
CA GLN A 46 3.38 21.21 -3.41
C GLN A 46 4.91 21.24 -3.53
N ALA A 47 5.50 20.83 -4.67
CA ALA A 47 6.94 20.64 -4.84
C ALA A 47 7.56 19.67 -3.81
N ARG A 48 6.79 18.67 -3.36
CA ARG A 48 7.18 17.66 -2.35
C ARG A 48 7.28 16.24 -2.93
N LEU A 49 7.24 16.09 -4.26
CA LEU A 49 7.24 14.77 -4.89
C LEU A 49 8.50 13.95 -4.57
N ASP A 50 9.67 14.59 -4.50
CA ASP A 50 10.91 13.93 -4.12
C ASP A 50 10.91 13.48 -2.66
N GLN A 51 10.26 14.25 -1.78
CA GLN A 51 10.07 13.86 -0.37
C GLN A 51 9.23 12.59 -0.28
N LEU A 52 8.11 12.50 -1.01
CA LEU A 52 7.29 11.30 -1.05
C LEU A 52 8.08 10.11 -1.64
N ARG A 53 8.81 10.32 -2.73
CA ARG A 53 9.63 9.27 -3.36
C ARG A 53 10.67 8.72 -2.37
N HIS A 54 11.37 9.60 -1.67
CA HIS A 54 12.37 9.21 -0.69
C HIS A 54 11.74 8.42 0.47
N ASP A 55 10.60 8.88 0.96
CA ASP A 55 9.87 8.18 2.03
C ASP A 55 9.44 6.78 1.59
N ILE A 56 8.97 6.64 0.35
CA ILE A 56 8.59 5.35 -0.22
C ILE A 56 9.80 4.40 -0.28
N LEU A 57 10.91 4.84 -0.87
CA LEU A 57 12.10 4.00 -1.04
C LEU A 57 12.69 3.55 0.31
N THR A 58 12.62 4.40 1.33
CA THR A 58 13.25 4.16 2.63
C THR A 58 12.35 3.38 3.59
N PHE A 59 11.08 3.78 3.70
CA PHE A 59 10.18 3.36 4.78
C PHE A 59 8.99 2.51 4.31
N VAL A 60 8.69 2.48 3.02
CA VAL A 60 7.57 1.70 2.45
C VAL A 60 8.07 0.46 1.71
N MET A 61 9.11 0.59 0.91
CA MET A 61 9.75 -0.53 0.19
C MET A 61 10.76 -1.23 1.10
N TYR A 62 10.98 -2.52 0.87
CA TYR A 62 12.06 -3.26 1.52
C TYR A 62 13.28 -3.23 0.59
N ASP A 63 14.39 -2.67 1.06
CA ASP A 63 15.64 -2.61 0.30
C ASP A 63 15.49 -2.00 -1.11
N GLY A 64 14.65 -0.96 -1.22
CA GLY A 64 14.38 -0.29 -2.50
C GLY A 64 13.55 -1.10 -3.50
N GLN A 65 12.97 -2.24 -3.09
CA GLN A 65 12.08 -3.06 -3.92
C GLN A 65 10.76 -3.40 -3.21
N TRP A 66 9.72 -3.64 -4.00
CA TRP A 66 8.48 -4.26 -3.52
C TRP A 66 8.71 -5.75 -3.29
N SER A 67 8.17 -6.27 -2.18
CA SER A 67 8.30 -7.70 -1.89
C SER A 67 7.45 -8.56 -2.84
N PRO A 68 7.75 -9.86 -2.98
CA PRO A 68 6.92 -10.78 -3.77
C PRO A 68 5.44 -10.76 -3.37
N ASP A 69 5.14 -10.69 -2.07
CA ASP A 69 3.78 -10.62 -1.54
C ASP A 69 3.06 -9.34 -1.95
N GLU A 70 3.78 -8.21 -1.98
CA GLU A 70 3.25 -6.91 -2.38
C GLU A 70 2.98 -6.89 -3.89
N LEU A 71 3.89 -7.44 -4.70
CA LEU A 71 3.66 -7.63 -6.14
C LEU A 71 2.48 -8.56 -6.40
N GLN A 72 2.33 -9.63 -5.63
CA GLN A 72 1.18 -10.54 -5.71
C GLN A 72 -0.13 -9.83 -5.37
N LEU A 73 -0.18 -9.07 -4.26
CA LEU A 73 -1.34 -8.25 -3.93
C LEU A 73 -1.77 -7.37 -5.10
N LYS A 74 -0.80 -6.73 -5.78
CA LYS A 74 -1.11 -5.87 -6.92
C LYS A 74 -1.74 -6.63 -8.09
N ARG A 75 -1.25 -7.84 -8.38
CA ARG A 75 -1.84 -8.73 -9.40
C ARG A 75 -3.25 -9.17 -9.03
N GLU A 76 -3.46 -9.57 -7.78
CA GLU A 76 -4.76 -9.99 -7.26
C GLU A 76 -5.79 -8.85 -7.36
N ILE A 77 -5.41 -7.62 -6.97
CA ILE A 77 -6.26 -6.44 -7.14
C ILE A 77 -6.63 -6.25 -8.62
N ARG A 78 -5.66 -6.35 -9.55
CA ARG A 78 -5.92 -6.22 -10.98
C ARG A 78 -6.91 -7.29 -11.49
N GLN A 79 -6.78 -8.53 -11.03
CA GLN A 79 -7.70 -9.63 -11.39
C GLN A 79 -9.11 -9.38 -10.84
N LEU A 80 -9.23 -8.94 -9.59
CA LEU A 80 -10.52 -8.65 -8.97
C LEU A 80 -11.20 -7.42 -9.57
N LEU A 81 -10.43 -6.43 -10.04
CA LEU A 81 -10.96 -5.32 -10.84
C LEU A 81 -11.52 -5.82 -12.18
N TRP A 82 -10.81 -6.73 -12.85
CA TRP A 82 -11.27 -7.32 -14.12
C TRP A 82 -12.56 -8.13 -13.94
N ALA A 83 -12.67 -8.85 -12.82
CA ALA A 83 -13.88 -9.60 -12.45
C ALA A 83 -15.01 -8.72 -11.88
N ASN A 84 -14.83 -7.40 -11.78
CA ASN A 84 -15.76 -6.46 -11.15
C ASN A 84 -16.10 -6.76 -9.68
N VAL A 85 -15.22 -7.51 -8.98
CA VAL A 85 -15.36 -7.81 -7.54
C VAL A 85 -14.88 -6.63 -6.69
N LEU A 86 -13.83 -5.94 -7.13
CA LEU A 86 -13.36 -4.69 -6.55
C LEU A 86 -13.63 -3.53 -7.51
N GLN A 87 -13.80 -2.33 -6.94
CA GLN A 87 -13.91 -1.07 -7.69
C GLN A 87 -13.13 0.02 -6.96
N PRO A 88 -12.48 0.97 -7.66
CA PRO A 88 -11.87 2.12 -7.00
C PRO A 88 -12.91 2.92 -6.20
N LYS A 89 -12.63 3.20 -4.92
CA LYS A 89 -13.55 3.92 -4.04
C LYS A 89 -13.58 5.44 -4.31
N GLY A 90 -12.62 5.94 -5.09
CA GLY A 90 -12.46 7.38 -5.33
C GLY A 90 -11.63 8.10 -4.26
N THR A 91 -10.89 7.34 -3.43
CA THR A 91 -10.02 7.89 -2.39
C THR A 91 -8.77 7.04 -2.18
N PHE A 92 -7.84 7.51 -1.36
CA PHE A 92 -6.56 6.86 -1.07
C PHE A 92 -6.22 6.85 0.43
N GLY A 93 -5.32 5.94 0.81
CA GLY A 93 -4.81 5.80 2.17
C GLY A 93 -4.05 7.04 2.62
N TYR A 94 -4.21 7.43 3.88
CA TYR A 94 -3.55 8.63 4.42
C TYR A 94 -2.02 8.46 4.53
N LEU A 95 -1.54 7.24 4.69
CA LEU A 95 -0.13 6.90 4.88
C LEU A 95 0.57 6.69 3.54
N SER A 96 1.82 7.14 3.38
CA SER A 96 2.63 6.85 2.20
C SER A 96 2.68 5.32 1.95
N PRO A 97 2.59 4.86 0.69
CA PRO A 97 2.68 5.59 -0.57
C PRO A 97 1.37 6.30 -0.99
N HIS A 98 0.38 6.36 -0.12
CA HIS A 98 -0.99 6.80 -0.39
C HIS A 98 -1.72 5.91 -1.39
N PRO A 99 -1.90 4.61 -1.06
CA PRO A 99 -2.48 3.63 -1.97
C PRO A 99 -3.94 3.90 -2.26
N THR A 100 -4.37 3.57 -3.48
CA THR A 100 -5.80 3.63 -3.82
C THR A 100 -6.58 2.71 -2.89
N VAL A 101 -7.72 3.20 -2.42
CA VAL A 101 -8.68 2.39 -1.67
C VAL A 101 -9.67 1.77 -2.64
N TYR A 102 -9.81 0.46 -2.57
CA TYR A 102 -10.78 -0.30 -3.34
C TYR A 102 -11.97 -0.67 -2.47
N ARG A 103 -13.16 -0.67 -3.05
CA ARG A 103 -14.41 -1.10 -2.43
C ARG A 103 -14.82 -2.44 -3.04
N ALA A 104 -15.12 -3.41 -2.19
CA ALA A 104 -15.71 -4.68 -2.60
C ALA A 104 -17.16 -4.48 -3.05
N ALA A 105 -17.44 -4.80 -4.31
CA ALA A 105 -18.79 -4.82 -4.88
C ALA A 105 -19.55 -6.11 -4.49
N SER A 106 -18.81 -7.20 -4.31
CA SER A 106 -19.29 -8.50 -3.81
C SER A 106 -18.30 -9.09 -2.81
N GLU A 107 -18.68 -10.17 -2.14
CA GLU A 107 -17.72 -10.96 -1.37
C GLU A 107 -16.64 -11.57 -2.26
N GLY A 108 -15.49 -11.88 -1.68
CA GLY A 108 -14.36 -12.44 -2.42
C GLY A 108 -13.16 -12.76 -1.53
N ILE A 109 -12.07 -13.14 -2.18
CA ILE A 109 -10.82 -13.57 -1.55
C ILE A 109 -9.66 -12.93 -2.30
N LEU A 110 -8.68 -12.40 -1.55
CA LEU A 110 -7.33 -12.15 -2.05
C LEU A 110 -6.44 -13.32 -1.65
N GLU A 111 -5.69 -13.88 -2.59
CA GLU A 111 -4.69 -14.92 -2.28
C GLU A 111 -3.28 -14.36 -2.42
N ILE A 112 -2.55 -14.26 -1.30
CA ILE A 112 -1.21 -13.65 -1.25
C ILE A 112 -0.28 -14.62 -0.53
N ALA A 113 0.77 -15.10 -1.21
CA ALA A 113 1.70 -16.09 -0.69
C ALA A 113 1.02 -17.34 -0.09
N GLY A 114 -0.10 -17.78 -0.69
CA GLY A 114 -0.90 -18.92 -0.21
C GLY A 114 -1.80 -18.61 0.99
N HIS A 115 -1.77 -17.39 1.52
CA HIS A 115 -2.70 -16.91 2.54
C HIS A 115 -3.94 -16.31 1.90
N LYS A 116 -5.11 -16.68 2.43
CA LYS A 116 -6.41 -16.20 1.96
C LYS A 116 -6.93 -15.09 2.86
N PHE A 117 -7.20 -13.94 2.27
CA PHE A 117 -7.77 -12.78 2.94
C PHE A 117 -9.21 -12.60 2.42
N HIS A 118 -10.17 -13.02 3.23
CA HIS A 118 -11.59 -12.94 2.90
C HIS A 118 -12.10 -11.51 3.10
N PHE A 119 -12.98 -11.07 2.21
CA PHE A 119 -13.72 -9.82 2.36
C PHE A 119 -15.18 -9.98 1.98
N GLU A 120 -16.02 -9.16 2.63
CA GLU A 120 -17.45 -9.06 2.36
C GLU A 120 -17.75 -7.88 1.43
N ALA A 121 -18.91 -7.92 0.77
CA ALA A 121 -19.43 -6.78 0.01
C ALA A 121 -19.50 -5.52 0.90
N GLY A 122 -19.08 -4.39 0.36
CA GLY A 122 -19.06 -3.12 1.09
C GLY A 122 -17.79 -2.86 1.92
N GLN A 123 -16.93 -3.87 2.12
CA GLN A 123 -15.64 -3.66 2.79
C GLN A 123 -14.65 -2.98 1.84
N ASP A 124 -13.69 -2.28 2.43
CA ASP A 124 -12.59 -1.67 1.70
C ASP A 124 -11.35 -2.56 1.74
N VAL A 125 -10.58 -2.53 0.66
CA VAL A 125 -9.27 -3.17 0.51
C VAL A 125 -8.24 -2.09 0.22
N VAL A 126 -7.15 -2.06 0.98
CA VAL A 126 -6.06 -1.09 0.82
C VAL A 126 -4.71 -1.74 1.11
N PHE A 127 -3.66 -1.30 0.40
CA PHE A 127 -2.29 -1.71 0.69
C PHE A 127 -1.82 -1.18 2.05
N GLU A 128 -1.03 -1.99 2.76
CA GLU A 128 -0.49 -1.70 4.07
C GLU A 128 1.04 -1.91 4.08
N PRO A 129 1.84 -0.83 4.26
CA PRO A 129 3.30 -0.89 4.15
C PRO A 129 3.91 -1.77 5.24
N TRP A 130 5.06 -2.38 4.95
CA TRP A 130 5.75 -3.28 5.90
C TRP A 130 6.00 -2.61 7.26
N LEU A 131 6.30 -1.32 7.27
CA LEU A 131 6.58 -0.59 8.50
C LEU A 131 5.35 -0.55 9.42
N ALA A 132 4.17 -0.28 8.85
CA ALA A 132 2.93 -0.34 9.60
C ALA A 132 2.64 -1.77 10.10
N ARG A 133 2.94 -2.80 9.29
CA ARG A 133 2.80 -4.21 9.70
C ARG A 133 3.70 -4.59 10.88
N VAL A 134 4.93 -4.09 10.93
CA VAL A 134 5.85 -4.29 12.08
C VAL A 134 5.36 -3.54 13.32
N CYS A 135 4.87 -2.31 13.15
CA CYS A 135 4.40 -1.50 14.28
C CYS A 135 3.05 -1.97 14.84
N TYR A 136 2.26 -2.71 14.07
CA TYR A 136 0.96 -3.24 14.48
C TYR A 136 0.88 -4.76 14.23
N PRO A 137 1.26 -5.60 15.22
CA PRO A 137 1.40 -7.06 15.07
C PRO A 137 0.08 -7.82 14.77
N GLY A 138 -1.05 -7.13 14.66
CA GLY A 138 -2.32 -7.71 14.23
C GLY A 138 -2.58 -7.65 12.72
N LEU A 139 -1.61 -7.20 11.91
CA LEU A 139 -1.76 -7.09 10.45
C LEU A 139 -1.16 -8.32 9.75
N PRO A 140 -1.99 -9.20 9.17
CA PRO A 140 -1.56 -10.52 8.69
C PRO A 140 -0.83 -10.50 7.34
N GLY A 141 -0.79 -9.37 6.63
CA GLY A 141 -0.22 -9.29 5.29
C GLY A 141 -0.28 -7.89 4.71
N PRO A 142 0.15 -7.70 3.45
CA PRO A 142 0.20 -6.39 2.80
C PRO A 142 -1.18 -5.83 2.44
N ALA A 143 -2.25 -6.63 2.60
CA ALA A 143 -3.62 -6.20 2.40
C ALA A 143 -4.30 -5.94 3.74
N ARG A 144 -4.93 -4.77 3.85
CA ARG A 144 -5.85 -4.46 4.92
C ARG A 144 -7.27 -4.44 4.41
N ILE A 145 -8.13 -5.16 5.12
CA ILE A 145 -9.54 -5.36 4.77
C ILE A 145 -10.42 -4.85 5.90
N GLY A 146 -11.48 -4.12 5.57
CA GLY A 146 -12.52 -3.75 6.52
C GLY A 146 -13.14 -2.39 6.22
N ARG A 147 -13.84 -1.82 7.19
CA ARG A 147 -14.36 -0.44 7.08
C ARG A 147 -13.31 0.55 7.54
N LEU A 148 -12.90 1.45 6.65
CA LEU A 148 -11.89 2.47 6.93
C LEU A 148 -12.58 3.79 7.34
N ARG A 149 -11.98 4.53 8.27
CA ARG A 149 -12.45 5.83 8.78
C ARG A 149 -11.85 6.98 8.00
N SER A 150 -12.55 8.10 7.93
CA SER A 150 -12.03 9.30 7.29
C SER A 150 -11.03 10.06 8.16
N VAL A 151 -10.00 10.63 7.55
CA VAL A 151 -9.08 11.64 8.10
C VAL A 151 -8.92 12.81 7.15
N ALA A 152 -8.42 13.92 7.68
CA ALA A 152 -8.26 15.19 6.98
C ALA A 152 -6.88 15.36 6.32
N ASP A 153 -5.85 14.68 6.83
CA ASP A 153 -4.46 14.94 6.45
C ASP A 153 -3.74 13.67 5.96
N VAL A 154 -2.81 13.88 5.03
CA VAL A 154 -1.86 12.85 4.57
C VAL A 154 -0.61 12.85 5.44
N CYS A 155 -0.01 11.67 5.60
CA CYS A 155 1.17 11.47 6.44
C CYS A 155 2.22 10.62 5.73
N LEU A 156 3.47 11.02 5.79
CA LEU A 156 4.59 10.18 5.38
C LEU A 156 4.82 9.07 6.42
N CYS A 157 5.38 7.94 6.01
CA CYS A 157 5.69 6.85 6.92
C CYS A 157 6.68 7.29 8.00
N CYS A 158 7.69 8.08 7.65
CA CYS A 158 8.64 8.61 8.63
C CYS A 158 8.00 9.51 9.70
N ASP A 159 6.96 10.26 9.34
CA ASP A 159 6.22 11.13 10.26
C ASP A 159 5.27 10.32 11.15
N ALA A 160 4.60 9.30 10.59
CA ALA A 160 3.68 8.43 11.32
C ALA A 160 4.40 7.51 12.33
N PHE A 161 5.67 7.17 12.05
CA PHE A 161 6.50 6.29 12.87
C PHE A 161 7.82 6.97 13.25
N PRO A 162 7.79 8.04 14.06
CA PRO A 162 8.95 8.91 14.28
C PRO A 162 10.14 8.19 14.93
N ARG A 163 9.87 7.15 15.74
CA ARG A 163 10.91 6.31 16.35
C ARG A 163 11.72 5.52 15.32
N VAL A 164 11.15 5.30 14.13
CA VAL A 164 11.79 4.56 13.03
C VAL A 164 12.55 5.52 12.12
N GLY A 165 12.06 6.74 11.94
CA GLY A 165 12.77 7.81 11.22
C GLY A 165 14.14 8.16 11.84
N THR A 166 14.37 7.86 13.12
CA THR A 166 15.65 8.07 13.81
C THR A 166 16.62 6.89 13.73
N LEU A 167 16.21 5.77 13.13
CA LEU A 167 17.04 4.57 13.07
C LEU A 167 18.06 4.67 11.94
N CYS A 168 19.28 4.22 12.21
CA CYS A 168 20.28 4.03 11.16
C CYS A 168 19.88 2.85 10.26
N GLU A 169 20.47 2.77 9.07
CA GLU A 169 20.22 1.68 8.10
C GLU A 169 20.35 0.28 8.73
N ARG A 170 21.34 0.10 9.63
CA ARG A 170 21.54 -1.16 10.35
C ARG A 170 20.36 -1.50 11.27
N ALA A 171 19.80 -0.52 11.97
CA ALA A 171 18.66 -0.73 12.85
C ALA A 171 17.36 -0.94 12.04
N LEU A 172 17.20 -0.26 10.90
CA LEU A 172 16.14 -0.55 9.94
C LEU A 172 16.25 -1.99 9.39
N ALA A 173 17.45 -2.44 9.05
CA ALA A 173 17.68 -3.80 8.58
C ALA A 173 17.27 -4.85 9.63
N ILE A 174 17.59 -4.62 10.91
CA ILE A 174 17.16 -5.49 12.01
C ILE A 174 15.63 -5.50 12.14
N LEU A 175 14.99 -4.34 12.11
CA LEU A 175 13.52 -4.27 12.18
C LEU A 175 12.85 -5.03 11.05
N ARG A 176 13.37 -4.91 9.82
CA ARG A 176 12.76 -5.60 8.70
C ARG A 176 12.86 -7.13 8.81
N GLN A 177 13.85 -7.66 9.53
CA GLN A 177 13.96 -9.10 9.84
C GLN A 177 12.89 -9.59 10.84
N THR A 178 12.18 -8.68 11.52
CA THR A 178 11.13 -9.03 12.48
C THR A 178 9.77 -9.29 11.84
N LEU A 179 9.62 -9.01 10.54
CA LEU A 179 8.43 -9.41 9.79
C LEU A 179 8.32 -10.94 9.83
N PRO A 180 7.16 -11.50 10.25
CA PRO A 180 6.93 -12.94 10.15
C PRO A 180 7.17 -13.37 8.71
N ASN A 181 8.10 -14.31 8.53
CA ASN A 181 8.53 -14.82 7.23
C ASN A 181 7.33 -15.39 6.44
N GLY A 182 6.74 -14.58 5.57
CA GLY A 182 6.20 -15.03 4.29
C GLY A 182 7.36 -15.13 3.29
N VAL A 183 8.15 -16.21 3.40
CA VAL A 183 9.19 -16.62 2.43
C VAL A 183 10.28 -15.58 2.10
N THR A 184 11.34 -15.54 2.92
CA THR A 184 12.69 -15.20 2.43
C THR A 184 13.71 -16.18 2.99
N ARG A 185 13.66 -17.42 2.50
CA ARG A 185 14.83 -18.32 2.46
C ARG A 185 15.03 -18.80 1.04
N GLN A 186 15.64 -17.96 0.22
CA GLN A 186 16.71 -18.42 -0.64
C GLN A 186 17.96 -17.62 -0.30
N ILE A 187 18.71 -18.17 0.65
CA ILE A 187 20.15 -17.92 0.71
C ILE A 187 20.66 -18.44 -0.64
N ALA A 188 21.00 -17.52 -1.55
CA ALA A 188 21.87 -17.83 -2.67
C ALA A 188 23.20 -18.28 -2.07
N ARG A 189 23.35 -19.60 -1.90
CA ARG A 189 24.64 -20.23 -1.69
C ARG A 189 25.32 -20.31 -3.04
N TYR A 190 26.30 -19.44 -3.25
CA TYR A 190 27.50 -19.80 -4.01
C TYR A 190 28.55 -20.25 -2.99
#